data_AF-A0A1F6ZPU8-F1
#
_entry.id   AF-A0A1F6ZPU8-F1
#
_cell.length_a   1.000
_cell.length_b   1.000
_cell.length_c   1.000
_cell.angle_alpha   90.00
_cell.angle_beta   90.00
_cell.angle_gamma   90.00
#
_symmetry.space_group_name_H-M   'P 1'
#
loop_
_entity.id
_entity.type
_entity.pdbx_description
1 polymer ?
#
loop_
_entity_poly.entity_id
_entity_poly.type
_entity_poly.pdbx_seq_one_letter_code
_entity_poly.pdbx_strand_id
1 'polypeptide(L)'
;MFKPKFSLNEAEYFFHGNSLNEKELKNTELYRLVKEITEKAHPSLKTRFDTQWEDFYLPLRRSGKIISIPLSILKYRGNFYANFLFLGNLKISRGKQAIEKEYLEMFRDTERFMAFYAQEDFIKKTIPYDFRTGKIKGKYVLEKLMPAKEKARILESYRKHLEKNLETEKISLNDYLNTAAICYKSSFKKARKMSPLEMYKKWADGRHSGMLEIKDSSSREEFSYWQKHHLPGGHPFEIVFSWHEHGIHLYPPYEGEPFYSLRVTNYSYAPVFIQMLKSLIKNKVPFRAEQLNEILDYLTGETYFTVNDYDKLRFTYSPSKEDKRRYFKHIAWDGIKIVKLNSSQVKNEDFHNL
;
A
#
# COMPACT_ATOMS: atom_id res chain seq x y z
N MET A 1 33.94 -19.05 3.59
CA MET A 1 32.52 -18.77 3.94
C MET A 1 32.42 -17.38 4.59
N PHE A 2 31.56 -16.48 4.09
CA PHE A 2 31.42 -15.12 4.64
C PHE A 2 30.96 -15.14 6.12
N LYS A 3 31.49 -14.26 6.96
CA LYS A 3 31.06 -14.12 8.37
C LYS A 3 30.57 -12.69 8.60
N PRO A 4 29.24 -12.46 8.65
CA PRO A 4 28.69 -11.14 8.95
C PRO A 4 29.11 -10.72 10.35
N LYS A 5 29.38 -9.42 10.56
CA LYS A 5 29.74 -8.86 11.87
C LYS A 5 28.55 -8.70 12.80
N PHE A 6 27.38 -8.43 12.25
CA PHE A 6 26.17 -8.12 13.00
C PHE A 6 25.13 -9.23 12.89
N SER A 7 24.34 -9.38 13.95
CA SER A 7 23.10 -10.14 13.97
C SER A 7 21.91 -9.29 13.52
N LEU A 8 20.80 -9.94 13.21
CA LEU A 8 19.54 -9.27 12.90
C LEU A 8 19.12 -8.31 14.03
N ASN A 9 19.15 -8.77 15.27
CA ASN A 9 18.72 -7.98 16.43
C ASN A 9 19.60 -6.74 16.65
N GLU A 10 20.92 -6.86 16.41
CA GLU A 10 21.84 -5.72 16.48
C GLU A 10 21.51 -4.69 15.38
N ALA A 11 21.27 -5.15 14.14
CA ALA A 11 20.85 -4.27 13.06
C ALA A 11 19.52 -3.58 13.38
N GLU A 12 18.52 -4.34 13.83
CA GLU A 12 17.22 -3.82 14.28
C GLU A 12 17.41 -2.70 15.32
N TYR A 13 18.28 -2.88 16.32
CA TYR A 13 18.58 -1.83 17.29
C TYR A 13 19.08 -0.52 16.65
N PHE A 14 20.00 -0.61 15.68
CA PHE A 14 20.55 0.59 15.01
C PHE A 14 19.57 1.26 14.05
N PHE A 15 18.63 0.52 13.47
CA PHE A 15 17.64 1.06 12.55
C PHE A 15 16.29 1.38 13.21
N HIS A 16 16.05 0.90 14.44
CA HIS A 16 14.84 1.19 15.22
C HIS A 16 14.81 2.64 15.70
N GLY A 17 14.19 3.50 14.88
CA GLY A 17 13.72 4.82 15.25
C GLY A 17 12.53 5.20 14.38
N ASN A 18 11.33 4.70 14.74
CA ASN A 18 10.09 4.80 13.95
C ASN A 18 10.26 4.38 12.48
N SER A 19 9.71 3.23 12.09
CA SER A 19 9.67 2.75 10.68
C SER A 19 9.06 3.75 9.66
N LEU A 20 8.49 4.85 10.14
CA LEU A 20 7.93 5.97 9.37
C LEU A 20 8.90 7.16 9.20
N ASN A 21 9.97 7.25 10.01
CA ASN A 21 10.92 8.36 9.98
C ASN A 21 12.29 7.90 9.46
N GLU A 22 12.81 8.66 8.52
CA GLU A 22 14.17 8.52 8.02
C GLU A 22 15.19 8.99 9.07
N LYS A 23 16.18 8.16 9.41
CA LYS A 23 17.32 8.60 10.25
C LYS A 23 18.33 9.33 9.38
N GLU A 24 18.51 10.63 9.62
CA GLU A 24 19.48 11.45 8.92
C GLU A 24 20.88 11.32 9.56
N LEU A 25 21.87 10.94 8.76
CA LEU A 25 23.28 10.81 9.13
C LEU A 25 24.13 11.75 8.26
N LYS A 26 24.70 12.80 8.87
CA LYS A 26 25.54 13.79 8.18
C LYS A 26 27.02 13.46 8.36
N ASN A 27 27.49 12.39 7.72
CA ASN A 27 28.85 11.88 7.87
C ASN A 27 29.54 11.63 6.52
N THR A 28 30.66 12.30 6.29
CA THR A 28 31.38 12.26 5.01
C THR A 28 32.06 10.91 4.74
N GLU A 29 32.53 10.21 5.77
CA GLU A 29 33.15 8.89 5.61
C GLU A 29 32.10 7.86 5.15
N LEU A 30 30.95 7.82 5.81
CA LEU A 30 29.83 6.96 5.44
C LEU A 30 29.32 7.29 4.04
N TYR A 31 29.18 8.58 3.73
CA TYR A 31 28.79 9.03 2.38
C TYR A 31 29.74 8.50 1.30
N ARG A 32 31.06 8.56 1.55
CA ARG A 32 32.07 8.08 0.60
C ARG A 32 31.97 6.57 0.42
N LEU A 33 31.81 5.81 1.50
CA LEU A 33 31.66 4.37 1.45
C LEU A 33 30.43 3.94 0.62
N VAL A 34 29.28 4.59 0.82
CA VAL A 34 28.07 4.32 0.02
C VAL A 34 28.26 4.68 -1.45
N LYS A 35 28.98 5.78 -1.72
CA LYS A 35 29.36 6.15 -3.09
C LYS A 35 30.25 5.07 -3.73
N GLU A 36 31.25 4.58 -3.01
CA GLU A 36 32.15 3.53 -3.48
C GLU A 36 31.36 2.25 -3.81
N ILE A 37 30.46 1.80 -2.93
CA ILE A 37 29.58 0.65 -3.17
C ILE A 37 28.75 0.82 -4.45
N THR A 38 28.10 1.97 -4.62
CA THR A 38 27.25 2.23 -5.79
C THR A 38 28.04 2.39 -7.09
N GLU A 39 29.28 2.87 -7.04
CA GLU A 39 30.18 2.97 -8.20
C GLU A 39 30.68 1.60 -8.71
N LYS A 40 30.53 0.53 -7.92
CA LYS A 40 30.82 -0.86 -8.34
C LYS A 40 29.66 -1.53 -9.07
N ALA A 41 28.49 -0.89 -9.15
CA ALA A 41 27.28 -1.49 -9.67
C ALA A 41 26.60 -0.62 -10.74
N HIS A 42 25.93 -1.28 -11.68
CA HIS A 42 25.04 -0.64 -12.65
C HIS A 42 23.75 -0.20 -11.94
N PRO A 43 23.28 1.03 -12.16
CA PRO A 43 22.01 1.47 -11.61
C PRO A 43 20.85 0.71 -12.24
N SER A 44 19.87 0.33 -11.43
CA SER A 44 18.61 -0.27 -11.86
C SER A 44 17.73 0.76 -12.58
N LEU A 45 17.79 2.02 -12.15
CA LEU A 45 17.09 3.14 -12.78
C LEU A 45 17.96 4.41 -12.73
N LYS A 46 17.94 5.18 -13.81
CA LYS A 46 18.60 6.48 -13.88
C LYS A 46 17.71 7.47 -14.61
N THR A 47 17.32 8.54 -13.93
CA THR A 47 16.58 9.66 -14.53
C THR A 47 17.45 10.93 -14.50
N ARG A 48 16.88 12.05 -14.95
CA ARG A 48 17.53 13.37 -14.84
C ARG A 48 17.67 13.87 -13.39
N PHE A 49 16.91 13.32 -12.45
CA PHE A 49 16.86 13.80 -11.06
C PHE A 49 17.50 12.83 -10.06
N ASP A 50 17.42 11.55 -10.34
CA ASP A 50 17.80 10.50 -9.41
C ASP A 50 18.47 9.30 -10.09
N THR A 51 19.20 8.54 -9.29
CA THR A 51 19.83 7.28 -9.69
C THR A 51 19.59 6.27 -8.59
N GLN A 52 19.08 5.12 -8.96
CA GLN A 52 18.68 4.08 -8.02
C GLN A 52 19.39 2.78 -8.35
N TRP A 53 19.78 2.08 -7.29
CA TRP A 53 20.30 0.73 -7.32
C TRP A 53 19.43 -0.11 -6.38
N GLU A 54 18.81 -1.13 -6.94
CA GLU A 54 18.05 -2.13 -6.19
C GLU A 54 18.89 -3.40 -6.06
N ASP A 55 18.44 -4.34 -5.23
CA ASP A 55 18.98 -5.69 -5.17
C ASP A 55 20.43 -5.79 -4.66
N PHE A 56 20.85 -4.86 -3.79
CA PHE A 56 21.95 -5.11 -2.86
C PHE A 56 21.46 -5.93 -1.66
N TYR A 57 22.41 -6.42 -0.88
CA TYR A 57 22.15 -7.25 0.28
C TYR A 57 23.03 -6.88 1.46
N LEU A 58 22.40 -6.57 2.60
CA LEU A 58 23.07 -6.47 3.89
C LEU A 58 23.17 -7.88 4.51
N PRO A 59 24.37 -8.47 4.62
CA PRO A 59 24.52 -9.76 5.27
C PRO A 59 24.49 -9.62 6.80
N LEU A 60 23.76 -10.50 7.47
CA LEU A 60 23.60 -10.53 8.94
C LEU A 60 23.60 -11.97 9.46
N ARG A 61 23.63 -12.13 10.78
CA ARG A 61 23.44 -13.42 11.46
C ARG A 61 22.05 -13.54 12.07
N ARG A 62 21.39 -14.69 11.87
CA ARG A 62 20.18 -15.07 12.60
C ARG A 62 20.25 -16.52 13.02
N SER A 63 20.17 -16.77 14.33
CA SER A 63 20.27 -18.11 14.92
C SER A 63 21.52 -18.89 14.44
N GLY A 64 22.67 -18.21 14.41
CA GLY A 64 23.95 -18.79 13.98
C GLY A 64 24.12 -18.98 12.47
N LYS A 65 23.12 -18.63 11.65
CA LYS A 65 23.18 -18.74 10.19
C LYS A 65 23.35 -17.37 9.54
N ILE A 66 24.00 -17.35 8.38
CA ILE A 66 24.06 -16.15 7.53
C ILE A 66 22.67 -15.93 6.94
N ILE A 67 22.20 -14.70 7.05
CA ILE A 67 21.04 -14.21 6.32
C ILE A 67 21.42 -12.97 5.50
N SER A 68 20.61 -12.63 4.50
CA SER A 68 20.78 -11.43 3.70
C SER A 68 19.47 -10.67 3.62
N ILE A 69 19.51 -9.37 3.93
CA ILE A 69 18.35 -8.47 3.84
C ILE A 69 18.50 -7.61 2.59
N PRO A 70 17.45 -7.51 1.74
CA PRO A 70 17.45 -6.61 0.60
C PRO A 70 17.74 -5.16 1.00
N LEU A 71 18.63 -4.52 0.24
CA LEU A 71 19.05 -3.13 0.37
C LEU A 71 18.88 -2.44 -0.98
N SER A 72 18.17 -1.31 -0.97
CA SER A 72 18.07 -0.41 -2.11
C SER A 72 18.74 0.93 -1.76
N ILE A 73 19.47 1.50 -2.71
CA ILE A 73 20.16 2.77 -2.56
C ILE A 73 19.66 3.74 -3.64
N LEU A 74 19.19 4.91 -3.21
CA LEU A 74 18.75 6.01 -4.08
C LEU A 74 19.68 7.20 -3.88
N LYS A 75 20.17 7.79 -4.98
CA LYS A 75 20.88 9.06 -4.97
C LYS A 75 19.97 10.16 -5.49
N TYR A 76 19.65 11.13 -4.63
CA TYR A 76 18.76 12.24 -4.96
C TYR A 76 19.24 13.54 -4.30
N ARG A 77 19.28 14.63 -5.08
CA ARG A 77 19.75 15.96 -4.63
C ARG A 77 21.07 15.94 -3.86
N GLY A 78 22.01 15.12 -4.31
CA GLY A 78 23.34 14.99 -3.71
C GLY A 78 23.43 14.12 -2.46
N ASN A 79 22.32 13.59 -1.94
CA ASN A 79 22.28 12.67 -0.80
C ASN A 79 22.06 11.23 -1.26
N PHE A 80 22.46 10.28 -0.42
CA PHE A 80 22.09 8.88 -0.56
C PHE A 80 20.97 8.53 0.41
N TYR A 81 20.06 7.67 -0.03
CA TYR A 81 18.95 7.13 0.74
C TYR A 81 19.07 5.62 0.68
N ALA A 82 19.37 4.98 1.81
CA ALA A 82 19.50 3.53 1.92
C ALA A 82 18.26 2.95 2.60
N ASN A 83 17.51 2.15 1.86
CA ASN A 83 16.32 1.45 2.33
C ASN A 83 16.67 -0.02 2.58
N PHE A 84 16.46 -0.47 3.81
CA PHE A 84 16.64 -1.86 4.21
C PHE A 84 15.26 -2.48 4.45
N LEU A 85 14.91 -3.52 3.71
CA LEU A 85 13.58 -4.13 3.81
C LEU A 85 13.28 -4.54 5.26
N PHE A 86 12.22 -3.97 5.82
CA PHE A 86 11.75 -4.12 7.21
C PHE A 86 12.67 -3.64 8.34
N LEU A 87 13.89 -3.15 8.07
CA LEU A 87 14.76 -2.58 9.11
C LEU A 87 14.62 -1.06 9.23
N GLY A 88 14.48 -0.34 8.11
CA GLY A 88 14.32 1.12 8.14
C GLY A 88 15.04 1.83 6.99
N ASN A 89 15.07 3.16 7.10
CA ASN A 89 15.61 4.06 6.09
C ASN A 89 16.68 4.98 6.67
N LEU A 90 17.80 5.14 5.95
CA LEU A 90 18.83 6.12 6.26
C LEU A 90 18.90 7.18 5.16
N LYS A 91 18.98 8.45 5.52
CA LYS A 91 19.48 9.50 4.65
C LYS A 91 20.90 9.84 5.03
N ILE A 92 21.80 9.71 4.07
CA ILE A 92 23.23 9.84 4.22
C ILE A 92 23.68 11.04 3.40
N SER A 93 24.21 12.04 4.09
CA SER A 93 24.69 13.29 3.51
C SER A 93 26.09 13.60 3.99
N ARG A 94 26.80 14.49 3.28
CA ARG A 94 28.14 14.93 3.71
C ARG A 94 28.02 15.78 4.97
N GLY A 95 28.93 15.56 5.91
CA GLY A 95 28.99 16.29 7.17
C GLY A 95 30.05 15.76 8.12
N LYS A 96 30.07 16.33 9.32
CA LYS A 96 31.04 16.02 10.39
C LYS A 96 30.36 15.41 11.64
N GLN A 97 29.12 14.95 11.51
CA GLN A 97 28.40 14.32 12.62
C GLN A 97 29.14 13.05 13.03
N ALA A 98 29.43 12.93 14.33
CA ALA A 98 29.85 11.67 14.92
C ALA A 98 28.68 10.68 14.85
N ILE A 99 28.94 9.50 14.31
CA ILE A 99 27.96 8.42 14.18
C ILE A 99 28.51 7.17 14.84
N GLU A 100 27.61 6.28 15.21
CA GLU A 100 27.91 4.92 15.65
C GLU A 100 28.72 4.21 14.56
N LYS A 101 29.86 3.63 14.93
CA LYS A 101 30.80 2.98 13.98
C LYS A 101 30.15 1.81 13.25
N GLU A 102 29.12 1.24 13.84
CA GLU A 102 28.37 0.09 13.34
C GLU A 102 27.70 0.39 12.00
N TYR A 103 27.31 1.63 11.73
CA TYR A 103 26.84 2.02 10.39
C TYR A 103 27.92 1.81 9.33
N LEU A 104 29.14 2.30 9.57
CA LEU A 104 30.26 2.10 8.64
C LEU A 104 30.56 0.62 8.47
N GLU A 105 30.55 -0.15 9.55
CA GLU A 105 30.84 -1.58 9.50
C GLU A 105 29.76 -2.38 8.74
N MET A 106 28.48 -2.03 8.87
CA MET A 106 27.40 -2.66 8.10
C MET A 106 27.55 -2.41 6.59
N PHE A 107 27.88 -1.19 6.17
CA PHE A 107 28.14 -0.91 4.74
C PHE A 107 29.43 -1.57 4.24
N ARG A 108 30.49 -1.65 5.06
CA ARG A 108 31.69 -2.44 4.71
C ARG A 108 31.37 -3.92 4.55
N ASP A 109 30.49 -4.46 5.39
CA ASP A 109 30.01 -5.83 5.25
C ASP A 109 29.23 -6.03 3.96
N THR A 110 28.34 -5.11 3.60
CA THR A 110 27.66 -5.09 2.28
C THR A 110 28.68 -5.10 1.14
N GLU A 111 29.67 -4.22 1.18
CA GLU A 111 30.71 -4.13 0.14
C GLU A 111 31.50 -5.44 -0.01
N ARG A 112 31.98 -6.03 1.09
CA ARG A 112 32.68 -7.33 1.06
C ARG A 112 31.78 -8.45 0.54
N PHE A 113 30.48 -8.38 0.83
CA PHE A 113 29.52 -9.40 0.41
C PHE A 113 29.23 -9.36 -1.09
N MET A 114 29.48 -8.24 -1.77
CA MET A 114 29.34 -8.13 -3.23
C MET A 114 30.25 -9.11 -3.99
N ALA A 115 31.38 -9.53 -3.40
CA ALA A 115 32.25 -10.57 -3.99
C ALA A 115 31.54 -11.92 -4.22
N PHE A 116 30.42 -12.17 -3.51
CA PHE A 116 29.63 -13.38 -3.64
C PHE A 116 28.48 -13.25 -4.66
N TYR A 117 28.28 -12.09 -5.31
CA TYR A 117 27.13 -11.86 -6.19
C TYR A 117 27.18 -12.67 -7.49
N ALA A 118 28.37 -13.12 -7.91
CA ALA A 118 28.51 -14.09 -9.00
C ALA A 118 27.99 -15.50 -8.62
N GLN A 119 27.83 -15.80 -7.32
CA GLN A 119 27.33 -17.07 -6.82
C GLN A 119 25.84 -16.95 -6.48
N GLU A 120 24.99 -16.82 -7.50
CA GLU A 120 23.56 -16.55 -7.28
C GLU A 120 22.89 -17.54 -6.33
N ASP A 121 23.20 -18.83 -6.43
CA ASP A 121 22.62 -19.87 -5.58
C ASP A 121 22.99 -19.71 -4.11
N PHE A 122 24.17 -19.16 -3.82
CA PHE A 122 24.57 -18.85 -2.46
C PHE A 122 23.73 -17.69 -1.91
N ILE A 123 23.61 -16.59 -2.66
CA ILE A 123 22.78 -15.43 -2.28
C ILE A 123 21.32 -15.84 -2.10
N LYS A 124 20.79 -16.65 -3.02
CA LYS A 124 19.42 -17.18 -2.93
C LYS A 124 19.18 -18.00 -1.68
N LYS A 125 20.20 -18.69 -1.13
CA LYS A 125 20.07 -19.48 0.10
C LYS A 125 20.19 -18.62 1.37
N THR A 126 20.85 -17.47 1.30
CA THR A 126 20.98 -16.57 2.46
C THR A 126 19.75 -15.70 2.67
N ILE A 127 18.93 -15.43 1.66
CA ILE A 127 17.73 -14.59 1.82
C ILE A 127 16.57 -15.42 2.41
N PRO A 128 16.16 -15.18 3.66
CA PRO A 128 15.05 -15.92 4.27
C PRO A 128 13.70 -15.55 3.66
N TYR A 129 12.72 -16.46 3.70
CA TYR A 129 11.41 -16.25 3.06
C TYR A 129 10.59 -15.10 3.68
N ASP A 130 10.81 -14.73 4.93
CA ASP A 130 10.24 -13.53 5.55
C ASP A 130 10.79 -12.21 4.98
N PHE A 131 11.90 -12.26 4.23
CA PHE A 131 12.46 -11.11 3.50
C PHE A 131 12.32 -11.25 1.98
N ARG A 132 11.57 -12.26 1.50
CA ARG A 132 11.25 -12.41 0.08
C ARG A 132 9.87 -11.87 -0.19
N THR A 133 9.72 -11.26 -1.35
CA THR A 133 8.44 -10.79 -1.86
C THR A 133 7.75 -11.83 -2.73
N GLY A 134 6.47 -11.64 -2.95
CA GLY A 134 5.69 -12.47 -3.86
C GLY A 134 4.22 -12.07 -3.86
N LYS A 135 3.37 -12.93 -4.42
CA LYS A 135 1.93 -12.70 -4.48
C LYS A 135 1.15 -13.95 -4.05
N ILE A 136 0.05 -13.73 -3.33
CA ILE A 136 -0.87 -14.79 -2.91
C ILE A 136 -2.31 -14.37 -3.20
N LYS A 137 -3.16 -15.28 -3.70
CA LYS A 137 -4.58 -14.98 -3.90
C LYS A 137 -5.31 -14.87 -2.57
N GLY A 138 -6.26 -13.94 -2.49
CA GLY A 138 -7.11 -13.68 -1.33
C GLY A 138 -7.79 -14.93 -0.76
N LYS A 139 -8.18 -15.88 -1.61
CA LYS A 139 -8.86 -17.11 -1.19
C LYS A 139 -8.05 -18.02 -0.26
N TYR A 140 -6.75 -17.81 -0.19
CA TYR A 140 -5.87 -18.56 0.72
C TYR A 140 -5.63 -17.84 2.05
N VAL A 141 -5.96 -16.55 2.15
CA VAL A 141 -5.64 -15.70 3.32
C VAL A 141 -6.88 -15.09 3.98
N LEU A 142 -7.94 -14.82 3.22
CA LEU A 142 -9.19 -14.27 3.73
C LEU A 142 -10.02 -15.37 4.40
N GLU A 143 -10.48 -15.09 5.61
CA GLU A 143 -11.28 -16.04 6.40
C GLU A 143 -12.68 -16.27 5.82
N LYS A 144 -13.25 -15.23 5.19
CA LYS A 144 -14.64 -15.23 4.69
C LYS A 144 -14.66 -14.83 3.23
N LEU A 145 -15.17 -15.72 2.41
CA LEU A 145 -15.30 -15.52 0.97
C LEU A 145 -16.76 -15.46 0.56
N MET A 146 -17.07 -14.55 -0.35
CA MET A 146 -18.32 -14.53 -1.08
C MET A 146 -18.36 -15.71 -2.06
N PRO A 147 -19.47 -16.45 -2.14
CA PRO A 147 -19.64 -17.47 -3.17
C PRO A 147 -19.64 -16.88 -4.59
N ALA A 148 -19.03 -17.57 -5.56
CA ALA A 148 -19.00 -17.12 -6.96
C ALA A 148 -20.41 -16.88 -7.55
N LYS A 149 -21.40 -17.69 -7.16
CA LYS A 149 -22.81 -17.51 -7.54
C LYS A 149 -23.37 -16.16 -7.07
N GLU A 150 -22.98 -15.71 -5.88
CA GLU A 150 -23.41 -14.43 -5.34
C GLU A 150 -22.77 -13.25 -6.09
N LYS A 151 -21.48 -13.37 -6.43
CA LYS A 151 -20.80 -12.41 -7.32
C LYS A 151 -21.52 -12.28 -8.66
N ALA A 152 -21.81 -13.40 -9.32
CA ALA A 152 -22.54 -13.41 -10.60
C ALA A 152 -23.92 -12.74 -10.48
N ARG A 153 -24.66 -13.02 -9.40
CA ARG A 153 -25.96 -12.39 -9.13
C ARG A 153 -25.87 -10.87 -8.95
N ILE A 154 -24.85 -10.38 -8.25
CA ILE A 154 -24.63 -8.95 -8.05
C ILE A 154 -24.29 -8.26 -9.37
N LEU A 155 -23.36 -8.84 -10.14
CA LEU A 155 -22.98 -8.32 -11.46
C LEU A 155 -24.18 -8.23 -12.40
N GLU A 156 -25.00 -9.28 -12.46
CA GLU A 156 -26.19 -9.29 -13.30
C GLU A 156 -27.23 -8.26 -12.85
N SER A 157 -27.43 -8.10 -11.53
CA SER A 157 -28.35 -7.08 -11.00
C SER A 157 -27.88 -5.67 -11.32
N TYR A 158 -26.57 -5.43 -11.25
CA TYR A 158 -25.97 -4.13 -11.57
C TYR A 158 -25.98 -3.86 -13.08
N ARG A 159 -25.72 -4.87 -13.92
CA ARG A 159 -25.85 -4.78 -15.38
C ARG A 159 -27.27 -4.36 -15.79
N LYS A 160 -28.29 -5.05 -15.28
CA LYS A 160 -29.71 -4.69 -15.49
C LYS A 160 -30.07 -3.31 -14.95
N HIS A 161 -29.34 -2.83 -13.94
CA HIS A 161 -29.51 -1.49 -13.43
C HIS A 161 -28.98 -0.44 -14.41
N LEU A 162 -27.77 -0.65 -14.94
CA LEU A 162 -27.17 0.22 -15.95
C LEU A 162 -27.98 0.28 -17.25
N GLU A 163 -28.54 -0.84 -17.72
CA GLU A 163 -29.39 -0.90 -18.93
C GLU A 163 -30.63 -0.01 -18.87
N LYS A 164 -31.08 0.39 -17.66
CA LYS A 164 -32.22 1.29 -17.51
C LYS A 164 -31.87 2.73 -17.87
N ASN A 165 -30.58 3.07 -17.99
CA ASN A 165 -30.09 4.42 -18.29
C ASN A 165 -30.80 5.50 -17.43
N LEU A 166 -30.91 5.24 -16.13
CA LEU A 166 -31.52 6.18 -15.21
C LEU A 166 -30.56 7.37 -15.02
N GLU A 167 -31.13 8.56 -15.08
CA GLU A 167 -30.41 9.81 -14.93
C GLU A 167 -31.10 10.69 -13.89
N THR A 168 -30.33 11.51 -13.20
CA THR A 168 -30.83 12.61 -12.38
C THR A 168 -29.83 13.74 -12.40
N GLU A 169 -30.33 14.95 -12.64
CA GLU A 169 -29.54 16.17 -12.63
C GLU A 169 -30.13 17.13 -11.62
N LYS A 170 -29.27 18.01 -11.08
CA LYS A 170 -29.64 19.10 -10.16
C LYS A 170 -30.46 18.58 -8.98
N ILE A 171 -29.78 17.99 -8.00
CA ILE A 171 -30.38 17.52 -6.76
C ILE A 171 -30.33 18.61 -5.67
N SER A 172 -31.22 18.54 -4.69
CA SER A 172 -31.14 19.35 -3.46
C SER A 172 -30.29 18.65 -2.38
N LEU A 173 -29.99 19.37 -1.29
CA LEU A 173 -29.37 18.74 -0.10
C LEU A 173 -30.26 17.62 0.46
N ASN A 174 -31.57 17.82 0.49
CA ASN A 174 -32.51 16.81 0.95
C ASN A 174 -32.48 15.56 0.07
N ASP A 175 -32.41 15.72 -1.25
CA ASP A 175 -32.27 14.59 -2.18
C ASP A 175 -30.97 13.81 -1.91
N TYR A 176 -29.86 14.52 -1.68
CA TYR A 176 -28.58 13.91 -1.31
C TYR A 176 -28.67 13.13 0.01
N LEU A 177 -29.14 13.76 1.09
CA LEU A 177 -29.26 13.13 2.41
C LEU A 177 -30.22 11.94 2.39
N ASN A 178 -31.34 12.04 1.65
CA ASN A 178 -32.28 10.93 1.48
C ASN A 178 -31.65 9.76 0.73
N THR A 179 -30.84 10.03 -0.29
CA THR A 179 -30.12 8.98 -1.03
C THR A 179 -29.06 8.33 -0.14
N ALA A 180 -28.29 9.10 0.63
CA ALA A 180 -27.36 8.56 1.62
C ALA A 180 -28.09 7.73 2.69
N ALA A 181 -29.30 8.14 3.11
CA ALA A 181 -30.12 7.39 4.05
C ALA A 181 -30.53 6.00 3.54
N ILE A 182 -30.71 5.82 2.23
CA ILE A 182 -30.95 4.50 1.61
C ILE A 182 -29.76 3.56 1.88
N CYS A 183 -28.53 4.08 1.74
CA CYS A 183 -27.29 3.36 2.01
C CYS A 183 -27.11 3.03 3.50
N TYR A 184 -27.43 3.97 4.39
CA TYR A 184 -27.33 3.73 5.84
C TYR A 184 -28.32 2.70 6.34
N LYS A 185 -29.59 2.78 5.90
CA LYS A 185 -30.66 1.86 6.34
C LYS A 185 -30.41 0.41 5.93
N SER A 186 -29.70 0.17 4.82
CA SER A 186 -29.32 -1.19 4.41
C SER A 186 -28.18 -1.77 5.25
N SER A 187 -27.26 -0.91 5.70
CA SER A 187 -25.97 -1.33 6.25
C SER A 187 -25.91 -1.31 7.77
N PHE A 188 -26.69 -0.42 8.40
CA PHE A 188 -26.64 -0.18 9.85
C PHE A 188 -28.03 -0.31 10.47
N LYS A 189 -28.22 -1.31 11.33
CA LYS A 189 -29.52 -1.55 12.00
C LYS A 189 -30.03 -0.32 12.76
N LYS A 190 -29.13 0.43 13.41
CA LYS A 190 -29.47 1.65 14.16
C LYS A 190 -29.99 2.78 13.26
N ALA A 191 -29.63 2.81 11.97
CA ALA A 191 -30.06 3.86 11.04
C ALA A 191 -31.58 3.88 10.83
N ARG A 192 -32.27 2.74 10.96
CA ARG A 192 -33.71 2.65 10.67
C ARG A 192 -34.60 3.55 11.54
N LYS A 193 -34.09 4.02 12.69
CA LYS A 193 -34.80 4.87 13.65
C LYS A 193 -34.33 6.34 13.62
N MET A 194 -33.46 6.71 12.70
CA MET A 194 -32.83 8.03 12.63
C MET A 194 -33.39 8.82 11.43
N SER A 195 -33.37 10.14 11.50
CA SER A 195 -33.58 11.01 10.34
C SER A 195 -32.35 10.96 9.41
N PRO A 196 -32.50 11.28 8.11
CA PRO A 196 -31.38 11.32 7.16
C PRO A 196 -30.19 12.16 7.65
N LEU A 197 -30.44 13.33 8.24
CA LEU A 197 -29.42 14.22 8.79
C LEU A 197 -28.66 13.57 9.96
N GLU A 198 -29.37 12.93 10.88
CA GLU A 198 -28.75 12.21 12.00
C GLU A 198 -27.92 11.02 11.53
N MET A 199 -28.37 10.32 10.47
CA MET A 199 -27.58 9.25 9.88
C MET A 199 -26.27 9.79 9.32
N TYR A 200 -26.35 10.86 8.52
CA TYR A 200 -25.17 11.48 7.93
C TYR A 200 -24.17 11.91 9.01
N LYS A 201 -24.62 12.69 10.02
CA LYS A 201 -23.77 13.15 11.12
C LYS A 201 -23.12 12.01 11.92
N LYS A 202 -23.73 10.83 11.95
CA LYS A 202 -23.24 9.69 12.73
C LYS A 202 -22.16 8.87 12.04
N TRP A 203 -22.25 8.72 10.72
CA TRP A 203 -21.38 7.80 9.98
C TRP A 203 -20.46 8.50 9.00
N ALA A 204 -20.79 9.70 8.53
CA ALA A 204 -19.94 10.45 7.63
C ALA A 204 -18.69 10.99 8.35
N ASP A 205 -17.70 11.39 7.57
CA ASP A 205 -16.43 11.96 8.05
C ASP A 205 -16.61 13.22 8.92
N GLY A 206 -17.68 13.99 8.68
CA GLY A 206 -18.01 15.17 9.46
C GLY A 206 -17.41 16.48 8.93
N ARG A 207 -16.33 16.44 8.13
CA ARG A 207 -15.79 17.63 7.43
C ARG A 207 -16.63 17.97 6.19
N HIS A 208 -17.85 18.45 6.39
CA HIS A 208 -18.82 18.64 5.30
C HIS A 208 -18.64 19.93 4.48
N SER A 209 -17.59 20.73 4.69
CA SER A 209 -17.32 21.98 3.92
C SER A 209 -18.54 22.91 3.75
N GLY A 210 -19.32 23.14 4.81
CA GLY A 210 -20.52 23.99 4.74
C GLY A 210 -21.73 23.37 4.04
N MET A 211 -21.68 22.10 3.59
CA MET A 211 -22.83 21.44 2.94
C MET A 211 -24.09 21.46 3.81
N LEU A 212 -23.93 21.23 5.11
CA LEU A 212 -25.06 21.23 6.06
C LEU A 212 -25.52 22.63 6.48
N GLU A 213 -24.87 23.68 5.97
CA GLU A 213 -25.18 25.09 6.26
C GLU A 213 -25.97 25.75 5.11
N ILE A 214 -26.26 25.01 4.03
CA ILE A 214 -27.18 25.43 2.97
C ILE A 214 -28.52 25.81 3.61
N LYS A 215 -29.02 27.01 3.30
CA LYS A 215 -30.15 27.61 4.01
C LYS A 215 -31.45 26.94 3.62
N ASP A 216 -31.69 26.81 2.31
CA ASP A 216 -32.80 26.03 1.80
C ASP A 216 -32.33 24.64 1.36
N SER A 217 -32.48 23.66 2.25
CA SER A 217 -32.11 22.26 1.99
C SER A 217 -32.89 21.61 0.85
N SER A 218 -34.00 22.21 0.40
CA SER A 218 -34.78 21.74 -0.75
C SER A 218 -34.43 22.46 -2.05
N SER A 219 -33.64 23.54 -2.01
CA SER A 219 -33.18 24.24 -3.20
C SER A 219 -32.10 23.44 -3.93
N ARG A 220 -32.36 23.14 -5.20
CA ARG A 220 -31.40 22.49 -6.11
C ARG A 220 -30.34 23.47 -6.55
N GLU A 221 -30.70 24.74 -6.68
CA GLU A 221 -29.83 25.85 -7.05
C GLU A 221 -28.81 26.13 -5.95
N GLU A 222 -29.23 26.20 -4.67
CA GLU A 222 -28.29 26.40 -3.57
C GLU A 222 -27.31 25.22 -3.44
N PHE A 223 -27.79 23.98 -3.58
CA PHE A 223 -26.91 22.81 -3.53
C PHE A 223 -25.93 22.77 -4.70
N SER A 224 -26.38 23.06 -5.93
CA SER A 224 -25.51 23.14 -7.10
C SER A 224 -24.49 24.27 -6.98
N TYR A 225 -24.90 25.44 -6.46
CA TYR A 225 -24.00 26.55 -6.18
C TYR A 225 -22.95 26.14 -5.16
N TRP A 226 -23.35 25.55 -4.03
CA TRP A 226 -22.43 25.05 -3.02
C TRP A 226 -21.45 24.02 -3.60
N GLN A 227 -21.92 23.06 -4.38
CA GLN A 227 -21.08 22.03 -4.99
C GLN A 227 -19.98 22.62 -5.89
N LYS A 228 -20.28 23.72 -6.61
CA LYS A 228 -19.32 24.42 -7.48
C LYS A 228 -18.34 25.33 -6.72
N HIS A 229 -18.66 25.76 -5.50
CA HIS A 229 -17.93 26.82 -4.79
C HIS A 229 -17.45 26.45 -3.38
N HIS A 230 -17.69 25.23 -2.90
CA HIS A 230 -17.30 24.84 -1.56
C HIS A 230 -15.77 24.86 -1.37
N LEU A 231 -15.33 25.11 -0.15
CA LEU A 231 -13.90 25.14 0.17
C LEU A 231 -13.26 23.75 -0.02
N PRO A 232 -12.04 23.69 -0.58
CA PRO A 232 -11.28 22.45 -0.67
C PRO A 232 -10.86 21.94 0.71
N GLY A 233 -10.62 20.64 0.84
CA GLY A 233 -10.10 20.01 2.06
C GLY A 233 -11.15 19.42 3.01
N GLY A 234 -12.45 19.52 2.70
CA GLY A 234 -13.49 18.72 3.36
C GLY A 234 -13.91 17.50 2.54
N HIS A 235 -14.59 16.56 3.20
CA HIS A 235 -15.03 15.28 2.66
C HIS A 235 -16.57 15.11 2.77
N PRO A 236 -17.38 16.02 2.19
CA PRO A 236 -18.84 15.97 2.30
C PRO A 236 -19.48 14.71 1.69
N PHE A 237 -18.72 13.98 0.87
CA PHE A 237 -19.19 12.81 0.17
C PHE A 237 -18.71 11.50 0.79
N GLU A 238 -17.87 11.54 1.83
CA GLU A 238 -17.47 10.36 2.60
C GLU A 238 -18.58 9.98 3.59
N ILE A 239 -19.57 9.22 3.08
CA ILE A 239 -20.75 8.82 3.85
C ILE A 239 -20.44 7.77 4.91
N VAL A 240 -19.36 7.00 4.78
CA VAL A 240 -18.85 6.13 5.85
C VAL A 240 -17.40 6.47 6.09
N PHE A 241 -17.12 7.04 7.25
CA PHE A 241 -15.80 7.43 7.68
C PHE A 241 -14.86 6.24 7.89
N SER A 242 -13.59 6.43 7.54
CA SER A 242 -12.49 5.56 7.96
C SER A 242 -11.33 6.34 8.56
N TRP A 243 -10.75 5.81 9.63
CA TRP A 243 -9.47 6.29 10.18
C TRP A 243 -8.26 5.90 9.32
N HIS A 244 -8.43 4.95 8.39
CA HIS A 244 -7.39 4.47 7.50
C HIS A 244 -7.80 4.75 6.05
N GLU A 245 -7.13 5.72 5.43
CA GLU A 245 -7.53 6.32 4.14
C GLU A 245 -8.92 6.97 4.24
N HIS A 246 -9.81 6.68 3.30
CA HIS A 246 -11.22 7.02 3.35
C HIS A 246 -12.07 5.74 3.37
N GLY A 247 -13.30 5.80 3.84
CA GLY A 247 -14.22 4.67 3.83
C GLY A 247 -15.01 4.54 2.53
N ILE A 248 -16.31 4.86 2.57
CA ILE A 248 -17.23 4.79 1.43
C ILE A 248 -17.67 6.19 1.05
N HIS A 249 -17.59 6.51 -0.24
CA HIS A 249 -18.07 7.75 -0.79
C HIS A 249 -19.34 7.58 -1.61
N LEU A 250 -20.20 8.57 -1.56
CA LEU A 250 -21.34 8.74 -2.44
C LEU A 250 -21.28 10.15 -3.02
N TYR A 251 -20.71 10.30 -4.20
CA TYR A 251 -20.67 11.58 -4.89
C TYR A 251 -22.04 11.86 -5.53
N PRO A 252 -22.57 13.08 -5.39
CA PRO A 252 -23.80 13.48 -6.08
C PRO A 252 -23.57 13.65 -7.58
N PRO A 253 -24.64 13.61 -8.40
CA PRO A 253 -24.59 13.99 -9.80
C PRO A 253 -24.05 15.42 -9.99
N TYR A 254 -23.42 15.65 -11.13
CA TYR A 254 -22.98 16.97 -11.55
C TYR A 254 -23.04 17.09 -13.08
N GLU A 255 -22.72 18.28 -13.59
CA GLU A 255 -22.75 18.56 -15.03
C GLU A 255 -21.82 17.61 -15.80
N GLY A 256 -22.37 16.80 -16.70
CA GLY A 256 -21.66 15.74 -17.44
C GLY A 256 -21.70 14.34 -16.81
N GLU A 257 -22.12 14.22 -15.54
CA GLU A 257 -22.35 12.94 -14.85
C GLU A 257 -23.72 12.94 -14.14
N PRO A 258 -24.81 12.61 -14.86
CA PRO A 258 -26.17 12.69 -14.35
C PRO A 258 -26.55 11.48 -13.47
N PHE A 259 -25.64 11.04 -12.59
CA PHE A 259 -25.83 9.91 -11.69
C PHE A 259 -24.95 10.06 -10.44
N TYR A 260 -25.34 9.40 -9.35
CA TYR A 260 -24.48 9.30 -8.16
C TYR A 260 -23.28 8.38 -8.44
N SER A 261 -22.13 8.64 -7.82
CA SER A 261 -20.95 7.77 -7.91
C SER A 261 -20.63 7.16 -6.54
N LEU A 262 -20.86 5.85 -6.41
CA LEU A 262 -20.59 5.07 -5.19
C LEU A 262 -19.19 4.47 -5.28
N ARG A 263 -18.31 4.84 -4.35
CA ARG A 263 -16.90 4.41 -4.33
C ARG A 263 -16.52 3.88 -2.96
N VAL A 264 -15.53 2.99 -2.93
CA VAL A 264 -14.94 2.50 -1.68
C VAL A 264 -13.43 2.43 -1.85
N THR A 265 -12.73 3.03 -0.91
CA THR A 265 -11.27 3.02 -0.89
C THR A 265 -10.78 1.93 0.06
N ASN A 266 -11.30 1.85 1.28
CA ASN A 266 -10.85 0.84 2.23
C ASN A 266 -11.65 -0.47 2.08
N TYR A 267 -10.96 -1.55 1.67
CA TYR A 267 -11.53 -2.89 1.44
C TYR A 267 -12.20 -3.51 2.69
N SER A 268 -11.91 -3.01 3.88
CA SER A 268 -12.62 -3.41 5.12
C SER A 268 -14.13 -3.10 5.04
N TYR A 269 -14.51 -2.09 4.24
CA TYR A 269 -15.91 -1.74 4.00
C TYR A 269 -16.51 -2.41 2.77
N ALA A 270 -15.79 -3.32 2.08
CA ALA A 270 -16.31 -4.02 0.90
C ALA A 270 -17.69 -4.70 1.15
N PRO A 271 -17.93 -5.40 2.28
CA PRO A 271 -19.26 -5.96 2.57
C PRO A 271 -20.35 -4.90 2.77
N VAL A 272 -20.00 -3.74 3.32
CA VAL A 272 -20.92 -2.60 3.54
C VAL A 272 -21.26 -1.95 2.20
N PHE A 273 -20.24 -1.72 1.36
CA PHE A 273 -20.38 -1.21 0.01
C PHE A 273 -21.36 -2.06 -0.83
N ILE A 274 -21.24 -3.39 -0.79
CA ILE A 274 -22.16 -4.29 -1.51
C ILE A 274 -23.61 -4.18 -0.99
N GLN A 275 -23.81 -3.97 0.32
CA GLN A 275 -25.15 -3.76 0.88
C GLN A 275 -25.76 -2.46 0.39
N MET A 276 -24.98 -1.38 0.37
CA MET A 276 -25.39 -0.07 -0.14
C MET A 276 -25.75 -0.14 -1.62
N LEU A 277 -24.88 -0.73 -2.44
CA LEU A 277 -25.09 -0.95 -3.87
C LEU A 277 -26.40 -1.69 -4.15
N LYS A 278 -26.65 -2.80 -3.45
CA LYS A 278 -27.91 -3.56 -3.58
C LYS A 278 -29.13 -2.72 -3.20
N SER A 279 -29.01 -1.88 -2.17
CA SER A 279 -30.07 -0.98 -1.73
C SER A 279 -30.38 0.09 -2.78
N LEU A 280 -29.35 0.69 -3.38
CA LEU A 280 -29.51 1.70 -4.44
C LEU A 280 -30.19 1.09 -5.69
N ILE A 281 -29.79 -0.12 -6.12
CA ILE A 281 -30.46 -0.85 -7.22
C ILE A 281 -31.94 -1.08 -6.89
N LYS A 282 -32.24 -1.56 -5.69
CA LYS A 282 -33.63 -1.84 -5.25
C LYS A 282 -34.49 -0.57 -5.28
N ASN A 283 -33.93 0.57 -4.92
CA ASN A 283 -34.61 1.86 -4.88
C ASN A 283 -34.55 2.63 -6.21
N LYS A 284 -34.00 2.02 -7.28
CA LYS A 284 -33.89 2.62 -8.62
C LYS A 284 -33.17 3.99 -8.59
N VAL A 285 -32.16 4.15 -7.72
CA VAL A 285 -31.34 5.36 -7.70
C VAL A 285 -30.43 5.36 -8.93
N PRO A 286 -30.32 6.44 -9.71
CA PRO A 286 -29.33 6.52 -10.81
C PRO A 286 -27.93 6.62 -10.22
N PHE A 287 -27.14 5.55 -10.30
CA PHE A 287 -25.78 5.53 -9.76
C PHE A 287 -24.84 4.64 -10.58
N ARG A 288 -23.54 4.91 -10.47
CA ARG A 288 -22.45 4.07 -10.96
C ARG A 288 -21.51 3.69 -9.81
N ALA A 289 -20.92 2.52 -9.93
CA ALA A 289 -19.96 1.91 -9.01
C ALA A 289 -18.84 1.27 -9.83
N GLU A 290 -17.89 2.09 -10.27
CA GLU A 290 -16.82 1.70 -11.21
C GLU A 290 -15.93 0.58 -10.65
N GLN A 291 -15.69 0.61 -9.33
CA GLN A 291 -14.84 -0.34 -8.62
C GLN A 291 -15.55 -1.68 -8.31
N LEU A 292 -16.80 -1.90 -8.75
CA LEU A 292 -17.57 -3.09 -8.37
C LEU A 292 -16.85 -4.41 -8.66
N ASN A 293 -16.22 -4.53 -9.83
CA ASN A 293 -15.51 -5.75 -10.22
C ASN A 293 -14.35 -6.04 -9.26
N GLU A 294 -13.51 -5.05 -8.98
CA GLU A 294 -12.37 -5.16 -8.05
C GLU A 294 -12.82 -5.57 -6.64
N ILE A 295 -13.93 -4.98 -6.16
CA ILE A 295 -14.50 -5.30 -4.85
C ILE A 295 -15.05 -6.72 -4.81
N LEU A 296 -15.69 -7.18 -5.88
CA LEU A 296 -16.17 -8.56 -5.97
C LEU A 296 -15.03 -9.56 -6.12
N ASP A 297 -13.97 -9.23 -6.85
CA ASP A 297 -12.74 -10.04 -6.92
C ASP A 297 -12.10 -10.18 -5.54
N TYR A 298 -12.04 -9.10 -4.77
CA TYR A 298 -11.54 -9.12 -3.39
C TYR A 298 -12.42 -10.02 -2.52
N LEU A 299 -13.74 -9.81 -2.52
CA LEU A 299 -14.67 -10.57 -1.69
C LEU A 299 -14.72 -12.06 -2.07
N THR A 300 -14.44 -12.41 -3.33
CA THR A 300 -14.35 -13.82 -3.78
C THR A 300 -12.95 -14.42 -3.62
N GLY A 301 -11.97 -13.63 -3.18
CA GLY A 301 -10.60 -14.07 -2.94
C GLY A 301 -9.77 -14.25 -4.21
N GLU A 302 -10.19 -13.66 -5.33
CA GLU A 302 -9.45 -13.71 -6.59
C GLU A 302 -8.42 -12.57 -6.72
N THR A 303 -8.57 -11.49 -5.95
CA THR A 303 -7.54 -10.44 -5.85
C THR A 303 -6.25 -10.98 -5.23
N TYR A 304 -5.11 -10.51 -5.75
CA TYR A 304 -3.79 -10.83 -5.20
C TYR A 304 -3.44 -9.87 -4.07
N PHE A 305 -2.81 -10.45 -3.04
CA PHE A 305 -2.13 -9.75 -1.97
C PHE A 305 -0.63 -9.82 -2.22
N THR A 306 0.09 -8.74 -1.98
CA THR A 306 1.55 -8.78 -1.96
C THR A 306 2.02 -9.46 -0.68
N VAL A 307 3.06 -10.28 -0.79
CA VAL A 307 3.66 -10.99 0.33
C VAL A 307 4.90 -10.25 0.74
N ASN A 308 5.01 -9.88 2.02
CA ASN A 308 6.18 -9.21 2.59
C ASN A 308 6.63 -7.97 1.79
N ASP A 309 5.67 -7.16 1.35
CA ASP A 309 5.91 -5.91 0.64
C ASP A 309 4.99 -4.80 1.17
N TYR A 310 5.21 -3.56 0.74
CA TYR A 310 4.39 -2.40 1.09
C TYR A 310 3.32 -2.14 0.02
N ASP A 311 2.15 -2.74 0.21
CA ASP A 311 0.95 -2.46 -0.59
C ASP A 311 -0.30 -2.42 0.33
N LYS A 312 -1.39 -1.87 -0.18
CA LYS A 312 -2.70 -1.79 0.47
C LYS A 312 -3.26 -3.16 0.83
N LEU A 313 -3.07 -4.15 -0.05
CA LEU A 313 -3.44 -5.55 0.19
C LEU A 313 -2.19 -6.36 0.49
N ARG A 314 -1.69 -6.21 1.71
CA ARG A 314 -0.49 -6.91 2.18
C ARG A 314 -0.84 -8.16 2.99
N PHE A 315 -0.09 -9.23 2.73
CA PHE A 315 0.02 -10.40 3.59
C PHE A 315 1.45 -10.52 4.12
N THR A 316 1.62 -10.72 5.43
CA THR A 316 2.94 -10.95 6.02
C THR A 316 3.13 -12.44 6.24
N TYR A 317 4.11 -13.03 5.54
CA TYR A 317 4.47 -14.44 5.70
C TYR A 317 5.58 -14.60 6.75
N SER A 318 5.32 -15.38 7.79
CA SER A 318 6.34 -15.80 8.74
C SER A 318 6.80 -17.23 8.42
N PRO A 319 8.10 -17.57 8.51
CA PRO A 319 8.59 -18.93 8.28
C PRO A 319 8.26 -19.90 9.44
N SER A 320 7.10 -19.75 10.07
CA SER A 320 6.59 -20.64 11.10
C SER A 320 6.15 -21.99 10.50
N LYS A 321 6.05 -23.03 11.33
CA LYS A 321 5.52 -24.34 10.87
C LYS A 321 4.09 -24.21 10.34
N GLU A 322 3.29 -23.34 10.94
CA GLU A 322 1.89 -23.14 10.58
C GLU A 322 1.76 -22.46 9.20
N ASP A 323 2.44 -21.34 9.02
CA ASP A 323 2.41 -20.57 7.77
C ASP A 323 3.00 -21.36 6.61
N LYS A 324 4.09 -22.09 6.88
CA LYS A 324 4.70 -22.96 5.88
C LYS A 324 3.71 -24.00 5.37
N ARG A 325 2.93 -24.61 6.27
CA ARG A 325 1.92 -25.61 5.91
C ARG A 325 0.73 -24.98 5.17
N ARG A 326 0.27 -23.81 5.62
CA ARG A 326 -0.95 -23.17 5.11
C ARG A 326 -0.72 -22.43 3.80
N TYR A 327 0.33 -21.61 3.71
CA TYR A 327 0.43 -20.57 2.68
C TYR A 327 1.56 -20.80 1.69
N PHE A 328 2.68 -21.39 2.11
CA PHE A 328 3.91 -21.41 1.30
C PHE A 328 3.74 -21.92 -0.13
N LYS A 329 2.95 -23.00 -0.33
CA LYS A 329 2.66 -23.59 -1.65
C LYS A 329 1.75 -22.75 -2.54
N HIS A 330 1.09 -21.75 -1.96
CA HIS A 330 0.15 -20.86 -2.65
C HIS A 330 0.75 -19.49 -2.97
N ILE A 331 1.96 -19.22 -2.47
CA ILE A 331 2.70 -17.99 -2.75
C ILE A 331 3.46 -18.18 -4.06
N ALA A 332 3.16 -17.31 -5.04
CA ALA A 332 4.02 -17.12 -6.19
C ALA A 332 5.15 -16.18 -5.77
N TRP A 333 6.28 -16.75 -5.37
CA TRP A 333 7.46 -16.00 -4.94
C TRP A 333 8.09 -15.28 -6.12
N ASP A 334 8.50 -14.02 -5.90
CA ASP A 334 9.25 -13.28 -6.90
C ASP A 334 10.65 -13.90 -7.07
N GLY A 335 11.18 -13.78 -8.29
CA GLY A 335 12.56 -14.15 -8.56
C GLY A 335 13.51 -13.27 -7.74
N ILE A 336 14.49 -13.89 -7.10
CA ILE A 336 15.56 -13.16 -6.40
C ILE A 336 16.43 -12.50 -7.47
N LYS A 337 16.52 -11.18 -7.39
CA LYS A 337 17.38 -10.36 -8.24
C LYS A 337 18.66 -10.01 -7.50
N ILE A 338 19.73 -9.75 -8.24
CA ILE A 338 21.02 -9.33 -7.69
C ILE A 338 21.50 -8.18 -8.55
N VAL A 339 21.98 -7.11 -7.91
CA VAL A 339 22.50 -5.95 -8.63
C VAL A 339 23.62 -6.37 -9.60
N LYS A 340 23.61 -5.79 -10.79
CA LYS A 340 24.65 -6.07 -11.80
C LYS A 340 25.91 -5.28 -11.46
N LEU A 341 27.03 -5.97 -11.28
CA LEU A 341 28.33 -5.33 -11.02
C LEU A 341 28.97 -4.81 -12.31
N ASN A 342 29.75 -3.73 -12.19
CA ASN A 342 30.53 -3.19 -13.30
C ASN A 342 31.67 -4.16 -13.66
N SER A 343 31.75 -4.56 -14.92
CA SER A 343 32.63 -5.63 -15.43
C SER A 343 34.14 -5.37 -15.30
N SER A 344 34.57 -4.15 -14.99
CA SER A 344 35.99 -3.78 -14.82
C SER A 344 36.60 -4.11 -13.46
N GLN A 345 35.82 -4.64 -12.50
CA GLN A 345 36.31 -5.00 -11.16
C GLN A 345 36.18 -6.49 -10.81
N VAL A 346 35.66 -7.32 -11.72
CA VAL A 346 35.72 -8.78 -11.59
C VAL A 346 37.07 -9.26 -12.13
N LYS A 347 38.17 -8.78 -11.56
CA LYS A 347 39.48 -9.42 -11.74
C LYS A 347 39.78 -10.24 -10.50
N ASN A 348 39.92 -11.54 -10.73
CA ASN A 348 40.49 -12.55 -9.86
C ASN A 348 41.40 -11.98 -8.77
N GLU A 349 40.87 -11.87 -7.55
CA GLU A 349 41.69 -11.94 -6.34
C GLU A 349 41.13 -13.09 -5.49
N ASP A 350 41.88 -14.19 -5.56
CA ASP A 350 42.04 -15.23 -4.55
C ASP A 350 40.83 -16.03 -4.09
N PHE A 351 40.44 -17.01 -4.92
CA PHE A 351 39.77 -18.24 -4.47
C PHE A 351 40.73 -19.28 -3.88
N HIS A 352 42.02 -18.96 -3.68
CA HIS A 352 43.02 -19.94 -3.24
C HIS A 352 43.39 -19.94 -1.75
N ASN A 353 42.79 -19.12 -0.90
CA ASN A 353 43.02 -19.22 0.56
C ASN A 353 41.76 -18.93 1.39
N LEU A 354 40.76 -19.82 1.34
CA LEU A 354 39.69 -19.89 2.35
C LEU A 354 39.27 -21.33 2.65
#